data_AF-A0A3M6Z7Y7-F1
#
_entry.id   AF-A0A3M6Z7Y7-F1
#
_cell.length_a   1.000
_cell.length_b   1.000
_cell.length_c   1.000
_cell.angle_alpha   90.00
_cell.angle_beta   90.00
_cell.angle_gamma   90.00
#
_symmetry.space_group_name_H-M   'P 1'
#
loop_
_entity.id
_entity.type
_entity.pdbx_description
1 polymer ?
#
loop_
_entity_poly.entity_id
_entity_poly.type
_entity_poly.pdbx_seq_one_letter_code
_entity_poly.pdbx_strand_id
1 'polypeptide(L)'
;MGSQDKNILNWASKDGEFRRQQSVFRDWIENKPDAKFPAEKDRYHLYVSYACPWAHRALIVRKLKGLEEFLPYTSVHWHMGEKGWRFATKEDNDAPGDNVTPDPVHPEYTHLRHIYFENNPDYEGRFTVPTLYDKKQRCIVSNESSEIIRMLYHSFDHLLPEKYAKLDLLPEDLKSKIEETNEWTYHDINNGVYKSGFATTEEAYTKNVKTLFASLDKAEAELAQSPGPYYHGDRVTEADNHYTKSHKQINPHSITPVGPEPNVLPLEEEVPAVKAALQSK
;
A
#
# COMPACT_ATOMS: atom_id res chain seq x y z
N MET A 1 1.59 35.51 0.96
CA MET A 1 0.19 35.15 1.24
C MET A 1 0.08 33.66 1.00
N GLY A 2 0.48 32.83 1.95
CA GLY A 2 -0.40 32.39 3.03
C GLY A 2 -0.77 30.92 2.75
N SER A 3 0.25 30.05 2.63
CA SER A 3 0.03 28.60 2.73
C SER A 3 -0.50 28.39 4.14
N GLN A 4 -1.81 28.20 4.27
CA GLN A 4 -2.32 27.48 5.43
C GLN A 4 -1.54 26.17 5.45
N ASP A 5 -0.79 25.91 6.51
CA ASP A 5 -0.18 24.62 6.76
C ASP A 5 -1.31 23.58 6.78
N LYS A 6 -1.60 23.00 5.60
CA LYS A 6 -2.48 21.85 5.48
C LYS A 6 -1.75 20.75 6.25
N ASN A 7 -2.17 20.52 7.50
CA ASN A 7 -1.63 19.46 8.31
C ASN A 7 -1.80 18.15 7.54
N ILE A 8 -0.69 17.61 7.02
CA ILE A 8 -0.69 16.40 6.19
C ILE A 8 -1.17 15.16 6.98
N LEU A 9 -1.25 15.28 8.31
CA LEU A 9 -1.77 14.28 9.23
C LEU A 9 -3.27 14.45 9.50
N ASN A 10 -3.94 15.44 8.91
CA ASN A 10 -5.40 15.52 8.93
C ASN A 10 -5.98 14.69 7.79
N TRP A 11 -6.54 13.54 8.15
CA TRP A 11 -7.00 12.54 7.18
C TRP A 11 -8.51 12.65 6.86
N ALA A 12 -9.32 13.18 7.78
CA ALA A 12 -10.77 13.25 7.66
C ALA A 12 -11.27 14.55 7.00
N SER A 13 -12.41 14.45 6.33
CA SER A 13 -13.16 15.59 5.80
C SER A 13 -14.00 16.26 6.89
N LYS A 14 -14.61 17.42 6.59
CA LYS A 14 -15.42 18.19 7.57
C LYS A 14 -16.62 17.41 8.13
N ASP A 15 -17.12 16.42 7.39
CA ASP A 15 -18.21 15.53 7.78
C ASP A 15 -17.73 14.28 8.54
N GLY A 16 -16.45 14.22 8.89
CA GLY A 16 -15.83 13.12 9.64
C GLY A 16 -15.48 11.89 8.82
N GLU A 17 -15.78 11.86 7.52
CA GLU A 17 -15.44 10.76 6.62
C GLU A 17 -14.02 10.93 6.06
N PHE A 18 -13.27 9.83 6.04
CA PHE A 18 -11.99 9.77 5.34
C PHE A 18 -12.20 9.57 3.84
N ARG A 19 -11.67 10.48 3.03
CA ARG A 19 -11.68 10.38 1.56
C ARG A 19 -10.25 10.34 1.05
N ARG A 20 -9.89 9.23 0.42
CA ARG A 20 -8.56 9.04 -0.15
C ARG A 20 -8.40 9.93 -1.39
N GLN A 21 -7.35 10.75 -1.41
CA GLN A 21 -6.96 11.49 -2.61
C GLN A 21 -6.43 10.52 -3.67
N GLN A 22 -6.77 10.77 -4.93
CA GLN A 22 -6.29 9.98 -6.05
C GLN A 22 -4.83 10.30 -6.38
N SER A 23 -4.12 9.28 -6.83
CA SER A 23 -2.74 9.36 -7.33
C SER A 23 -2.68 10.21 -8.62
N VAL A 24 -1.65 11.04 -8.75
CA VAL A 24 -1.53 12.05 -9.83
C VAL A 24 -0.59 11.59 -10.95
N PHE A 25 0.50 10.88 -10.61
CA PHE A 25 1.43 10.36 -11.60
C PHE A 25 0.96 8.97 -12.03
N ARG A 26 0.63 8.82 -13.32
CA ARG A 26 -0.11 7.67 -13.88
C ARG A 26 0.49 7.18 -15.21
N ASP A 27 1.76 7.49 -15.47
CA ASP A 27 2.44 6.95 -16.65
C ASP A 27 2.81 5.48 -16.41
N TRP A 28 3.14 4.77 -17.51
CA TRP A 28 3.40 3.33 -17.50
C TRP A 28 4.78 3.00 -18.06
N ILE A 29 5.44 2.02 -17.44
CA ILE A 29 6.51 1.28 -18.12
C ILE A 29 5.86 0.36 -19.14
N GLU A 30 6.35 0.37 -20.37
CA GLU A 30 5.76 -0.41 -21.47
C GLU A 30 6.84 -1.09 -22.31
N ASN A 31 6.53 -2.28 -22.84
CA ASN A 31 7.37 -2.98 -23.81
C ASN A 31 6.86 -2.70 -25.23
N LYS A 32 7.09 -1.49 -25.74
CA LYS A 32 6.75 -1.12 -27.13
C LYS A 32 7.82 -0.20 -27.73
N PRO A 33 7.99 -0.18 -29.07
CA PRO A 33 9.09 0.51 -29.75
C PRO A 33 9.24 2.03 -29.45
N ASP A 34 8.20 2.70 -28.98
CA ASP A 34 8.20 4.14 -28.66
C ASP A 34 7.65 4.42 -27.26
N ALA A 35 7.83 3.49 -26.32
CA ALA A 35 7.43 3.70 -24.94
C ALA A 35 8.12 4.96 -24.38
N LYS A 36 7.36 5.86 -23.75
CA LYS A 36 7.94 6.99 -22.96
C LYS A 36 8.89 6.44 -21.88
N PHE A 37 8.48 5.34 -21.26
CA PHE A 37 9.22 4.60 -20.25
C PHE A 37 9.38 3.13 -20.70
N PRO A 38 10.41 2.78 -21.50
CA PRO A 38 10.69 1.39 -21.88
C PRO A 38 11.22 0.57 -20.71
N ALA A 39 10.91 -0.72 -20.63
CA ALA A 39 11.48 -1.60 -19.63
C ALA A 39 12.99 -1.78 -19.86
N GLU A 40 13.81 -1.29 -18.92
CA GLU A 40 15.27 -1.25 -19.03
C GLU A 40 15.91 -1.54 -17.66
N LYS A 41 17.01 -2.31 -17.66
CA LYS A 41 17.84 -2.50 -16.46
C LYS A 41 18.50 -1.17 -16.06
N ASP A 42 18.72 -0.98 -14.76
CA ASP A 42 19.41 0.17 -14.17
C ASP A 42 18.75 1.54 -14.39
N ARG A 43 17.53 1.60 -14.94
CA ARG A 43 16.81 2.87 -15.19
C ARG A 43 15.89 3.31 -14.06
N TYR A 44 15.13 2.38 -13.50
CA TYR A 44 14.06 2.72 -12.56
C TYR A 44 14.51 2.56 -11.12
N HIS A 45 13.87 3.29 -10.21
CA HIS A 45 14.04 3.16 -8.77
C HIS A 45 12.67 3.20 -8.10
N LEU A 46 12.46 2.36 -7.10
CA LEU A 46 11.20 2.31 -6.36
C LEU A 46 11.38 2.88 -4.94
N TYR A 47 10.62 3.90 -4.59
CA TYR A 47 10.54 4.38 -3.21
C TYR A 47 9.35 3.74 -2.51
N VAL A 48 9.60 3.12 -1.35
CA VAL A 48 8.59 2.35 -0.60
C VAL A 48 8.66 2.68 0.88
N SER A 49 7.71 2.18 1.66
CA SER A 49 7.85 1.98 3.10
C SER A 49 7.40 0.57 3.44
N TYR A 50 8.17 -0.16 4.25
CA TYR A 50 7.73 -1.48 4.74
C TYR A 50 6.45 -1.41 5.60
N ALA A 51 6.13 -0.24 6.16
CA ALA A 51 4.90 -0.02 6.92
C ALA A 51 3.66 0.20 6.03
N CYS A 52 3.83 0.48 4.73
CA CYS A 52 2.73 0.83 3.84
C CYS A 52 2.23 -0.41 3.05
N PRO A 53 0.96 -0.82 3.19
CA PRO A 53 0.43 -1.98 2.46
C PRO A 53 0.43 -1.77 0.95
N TRP A 54 0.19 -0.55 0.48
CA TRP A 54 0.20 -0.20 -0.95
C TRP A 54 1.59 -0.39 -1.57
N ALA A 55 2.63 0.04 -0.85
CA ALA A 55 4.01 -0.10 -1.31
C ALA A 55 4.48 -1.55 -1.23
N HIS A 56 3.99 -2.30 -0.24
CA HIS A 56 4.32 -3.71 -0.08
C HIS A 56 3.85 -4.56 -1.26
N ARG A 57 2.70 -4.24 -1.89
CA ARG A 57 2.25 -4.90 -3.13
C ARG A 57 3.31 -4.87 -4.22
N ALA A 58 3.92 -3.70 -4.45
CA ALA A 58 4.99 -3.53 -5.42
C ALA A 58 6.23 -4.38 -5.06
N LEU A 59 6.59 -4.47 -3.78
CA LEU A 59 7.71 -5.32 -3.33
C LEU A 59 7.45 -6.81 -3.52
N ILE A 60 6.23 -7.27 -3.24
CA ILE A 60 5.81 -8.67 -3.45
C ILE A 60 5.93 -9.01 -4.94
N VAL A 61 5.33 -8.21 -5.81
CA VAL A 61 5.35 -8.44 -7.27
C VAL A 61 6.76 -8.36 -7.82
N ARG A 62 7.57 -7.40 -7.36
CA ARG A 62 9.01 -7.31 -7.68
C ARG A 62 9.74 -8.62 -7.39
N LYS A 63 9.49 -9.23 -6.22
CA LYS A 63 10.11 -10.51 -5.84
C LYS A 63 9.57 -11.69 -6.63
N LEU A 64 8.26 -11.75 -6.84
CA LEU A 64 7.62 -12.82 -7.60
C LEU A 64 8.08 -12.84 -9.07
N LYS A 65 8.25 -11.67 -9.68
CA LYS A 65 8.71 -11.51 -11.07
C LYS A 65 10.23 -11.50 -11.23
N GLY A 66 11.01 -11.71 -10.16
CA GLY A 66 12.47 -11.77 -10.27
C GLY A 66 13.12 -10.44 -10.70
N LEU A 67 12.51 -9.31 -10.35
CA LEU A 67 12.89 -7.96 -10.82
C LEU A 67 13.96 -7.30 -9.95
N GLU A 68 14.65 -8.05 -9.09
CA GLU A 68 15.52 -7.43 -8.08
C GLU A 68 16.66 -6.60 -8.65
N GLU A 69 17.24 -7.08 -9.75
CA GLU A 69 18.32 -6.38 -10.45
C GLU A 69 17.83 -5.25 -11.37
N PHE A 70 16.56 -5.27 -11.76
CA PHE A 70 15.99 -4.28 -12.69
C PHE A 70 15.41 -3.07 -11.95
N LEU A 71 14.86 -3.32 -10.76
CA LEU A 71 14.14 -2.33 -9.99
C LEU A 71 14.71 -2.29 -8.56
N PRO A 72 15.86 -1.63 -8.33
CA PRO A 72 16.31 -1.32 -6.98
C PRO A 72 15.27 -0.48 -6.24
N TYR A 73 15.29 -0.52 -4.91
CA TYR A 73 14.34 0.23 -4.09
C TYR A 73 15.00 0.81 -2.85
N THR A 74 14.42 1.90 -2.34
CA THR A 74 14.75 2.49 -1.04
C THR A 74 13.50 2.51 -0.19
N SER A 75 13.61 1.96 1.02
CA SER A 75 12.57 2.05 2.03
C SER A 75 12.79 3.33 2.85
N VAL A 76 11.82 4.24 2.83
CA VAL A 76 11.78 5.40 3.72
C VAL A 76 11.63 4.94 5.17
N HIS A 77 11.98 5.81 6.11
CA HIS A 77 11.82 5.55 7.53
C HIS A 77 10.34 5.26 7.88
N TRP A 78 10.07 4.35 8.82
CA TRP A 78 8.71 3.95 9.21
C TRP A 78 7.92 5.11 9.85
N HIS A 79 8.61 5.95 10.62
CA HIS A 79 8.02 7.13 11.25
C HIS A 79 7.80 8.25 10.22
N MET A 80 6.53 8.57 9.97
CA MET A 80 6.10 9.65 9.08
C MET A 80 5.75 10.91 9.90
N GLY A 81 6.61 11.92 9.84
CA GLY A 81 6.43 13.18 10.56
C GLY A 81 5.66 14.24 9.78
N GLU A 82 5.70 15.50 10.25
CA GLU A 82 5.00 16.65 9.65
C GLU A 82 5.40 16.95 8.19
N LYS A 83 6.60 16.53 7.79
CA LYS A 83 7.11 16.68 6.42
C LYS A 83 6.88 15.43 5.56
N GLY A 84 6.14 14.45 6.08
CA GLY A 84 5.84 13.19 5.42
C GLY A 84 6.97 12.18 5.57
N TRP A 85 7.10 11.30 4.58
CA TRP A 85 8.11 10.24 4.57
C TRP A 85 9.52 10.84 4.46
N ARG A 86 10.34 10.54 5.45
CA ARG A 86 11.77 10.89 5.47
C ARG A 86 12.62 9.69 5.09
N PHE A 87 13.77 9.93 4.48
CA PHE A 87 14.78 8.89 4.32
C PHE A 87 15.43 8.59 5.67
N ALA A 88 15.87 7.34 5.83
CA ALA A 88 16.64 6.96 7.00
C ALA A 88 18.05 7.57 6.93
N THR A 89 18.64 7.77 8.08
CA THR A 89 19.99 8.31 8.27
C THR A 89 20.87 7.23 8.90
N LYS A 90 22.19 7.43 8.91
CA LYS A 90 23.11 6.44 9.51
C LYS A 90 22.99 6.37 11.03
N GLU A 91 22.39 7.40 11.62
CA GLU A 91 22.16 7.57 13.03
C GLU A 91 20.87 6.88 13.51
N ASP A 92 19.97 6.52 12.59
CA ASP A 92 18.74 5.77 12.91
C ASP A 92 19.10 4.33 13.28
N ASN A 93 18.73 3.91 14.49
CA ASN A 93 18.97 2.56 15.03
C ASN A 93 17.68 1.78 15.33
N ASP A 94 16.53 2.37 15.02
CA ASP A 94 15.18 1.87 15.30
C ASP A 94 14.45 1.40 14.03
N ALA A 95 15.05 1.55 12.85
CA ALA A 95 14.47 1.18 11.56
C ALA A 95 15.30 0.11 10.86
N PRO A 96 15.06 -1.19 11.13
CA PRO A 96 15.86 -2.27 10.58
C PRO A 96 15.57 -2.52 9.08
N GLY A 97 16.59 -2.97 8.35
CA GLY A 97 16.48 -3.48 6.99
C GLY A 97 17.51 -2.88 6.03
N ASP A 98 18.09 -3.71 5.16
CA ASP A 98 19.21 -3.32 4.29
C ASP A 98 18.90 -2.18 3.30
N ASN A 99 17.61 -1.96 3.00
CA ASN A 99 17.16 -0.91 2.08
C ASN A 99 16.58 0.32 2.82
N VAL A 100 16.65 0.34 4.15
CA VAL A 100 16.30 1.49 5.00
C VAL A 100 17.55 2.35 5.13
N THR A 101 17.74 3.21 4.14
CA THR A 101 19.00 3.97 3.95
C THR A 101 18.70 5.41 3.53
N PRO A 102 19.70 6.31 3.55
CA PRO A 102 19.62 7.56 2.80
C PRO A 102 19.31 7.29 1.32
N ASP A 103 18.67 8.23 0.63
CA ASP A 103 18.35 8.04 -0.79
C ASP A 103 19.65 7.93 -1.63
N PRO A 104 19.91 6.79 -2.30
CA PRO A 104 21.10 6.64 -3.15
C PRO A 104 20.98 7.39 -4.47
N VAL A 105 19.77 7.78 -4.90
CA VAL A 105 19.52 8.52 -6.14
C VAL A 105 19.66 10.03 -5.92
N HIS A 106 19.21 10.53 -4.75
CA HIS A 106 19.29 11.92 -4.34
C HIS A 106 19.89 12.05 -2.94
N PRO A 107 21.22 11.96 -2.79
CA PRO A 107 21.89 11.99 -1.48
C PRO A 107 21.60 13.25 -0.65
N GLU A 108 21.21 14.35 -1.29
CA GLU A 108 20.86 15.62 -0.68
C GLU A 108 19.41 15.67 -0.18
N TYR A 109 18.55 14.75 -0.60
CA TYR A 109 17.16 14.72 -0.19
C TYR A 109 16.99 14.01 1.15
N THR A 110 16.33 14.70 2.08
CA THR A 110 15.97 14.13 3.38
C THR A 110 14.56 13.55 3.41
N HIS A 111 13.70 13.93 2.45
CA HIS A 111 12.29 13.54 2.42
C HIS A 111 11.83 13.24 0.99
N LEU A 112 10.90 12.29 0.87
CA LEU A 112 10.27 11.90 -0.41
C LEU A 112 9.61 13.09 -1.12
N ARG A 113 9.06 14.04 -0.37
CA ARG A 113 8.42 15.24 -0.93
C ARG A 113 9.33 16.07 -1.84
N HIS A 114 10.65 16.02 -1.64
CA HIS A 114 11.59 16.77 -2.49
C HIS A 114 11.54 16.24 -3.94
N ILE A 115 11.39 14.93 -4.13
CA ILE A 115 11.24 14.30 -5.44
C ILE A 115 9.94 14.76 -6.12
N TYR A 116 8.86 14.90 -5.34
CA TYR A 116 7.59 15.41 -5.85
C TYR A 116 7.69 16.87 -6.28
N PHE A 117 8.34 17.72 -5.48
CA PHE A 117 8.53 19.13 -5.82
C PHE A 117 9.50 19.34 -6.99
N GLU A 118 10.48 18.46 -7.18
CA GLU A 118 11.33 18.46 -8.37
C GLU A 118 10.51 18.19 -9.64
N ASN A 119 9.50 17.32 -9.54
CA ASN A 119 8.62 16.95 -10.66
C ASN A 119 7.49 17.96 -10.91
N ASN A 120 7.03 18.61 -9.85
CA ASN A 120 6.01 19.65 -9.89
C ASN A 120 6.19 20.60 -8.69
N PRO A 121 6.77 21.80 -8.89
CA PRO A 121 7.00 22.77 -7.82
C PRO A 121 5.73 23.20 -7.08
N ASP A 122 4.58 23.14 -7.75
CA ASP A 122 3.26 23.52 -7.22
C ASP A 122 2.44 22.29 -6.79
N TYR A 123 3.08 21.15 -6.49
CA TYR A 123 2.38 19.93 -6.10
C TYR A 123 1.64 20.09 -4.75
N GLU A 124 0.31 20.01 -4.80
CA GLU A 124 -0.56 20.12 -3.60
C GLU A 124 -1.09 18.78 -3.08
N GLY A 125 -0.73 17.67 -3.73
CA GLY A 125 -1.20 16.33 -3.35
C GLY A 125 -0.43 15.72 -2.18
N ARG A 126 -0.75 14.47 -1.85
CA ARG A 126 0.02 13.69 -0.86
C ARG A 126 1.31 13.13 -1.47
N PHE A 127 2.38 13.12 -0.68
CA PHE A 127 3.66 12.50 -1.02
C PHE A 127 3.61 11.02 -0.64
N THR A 128 3.11 10.17 -1.53
CA THR A 128 2.74 8.78 -1.20
C THR A 128 3.80 7.78 -1.61
N VAL A 129 3.91 6.68 -0.87
CA VAL A 129 4.59 5.46 -1.33
C VAL A 129 3.54 4.40 -1.74
N PRO A 130 3.78 3.59 -2.78
CA PRO A 130 5.01 3.53 -3.57
C PRO A 130 5.15 4.72 -4.55
N THR A 131 6.39 5.10 -4.86
CA THR A 131 6.72 6.04 -5.95
C THR A 131 7.71 5.37 -6.89
N LEU A 132 7.33 5.17 -8.14
CA LEU A 132 8.21 4.65 -9.20
C LEU A 132 8.87 5.83 -9.91
N TYR A 133 10.20 5.88 -9.88
CA TYR A 133 11.01 6.98 -10.40
C TYR A 133 11.89 6.52 -11.56
N ASP A 134 11.95 7.31 -12.63
CA ASP A 134 12.86 7.14 -13.75
C ASP A 134 14.13 7.97 -13.52
N LYS A 135 15.26 7.30 -13.28
CA LYS A 135 16.55 7.96 -13.05
C LYS A 135 17.11 8.64 -14.30
N LYS A 136 16.74 8.20 -15.50
CA LYS A 136 17.22 8.79 -16.76
C LYS A 136 16.48 10.09 -17.08
N GLN A 137 15.15 10.08 -17.00
CA GLN A 137 14.32 11.28 -17.24
C GLN A 137 14.18 12.17 -16.01
N ARG A 138 14.65 11.70 -14.85
CA ARG A 138 14.56 12.36 -13.54
C ARG A 138 13.12 12.71 -13.15
N CYS A 139 12.20 11.80 -13.43
CA CYS A 139 10.79 12.03 -13.18
C CYS A 139 10.07 10.87 -12.51
N ILE A 140 8.96 11.17 -11.83
CA ILE A 140 8.05 10.15 -11.31
C ILE A 140 7.27 9.56 -12.49
N VAL A 141 7.35 8.24 -12.66
CA VAL A 141 6.55 7.49 -13.63
C VAL A 141 5.14 7.30 -13.09
N SER A 142 5.02 6.70 -11.90
CA SER A 142 3.73 6.45 -11.27
C SER A 142 3.83 6.47 -9.75
N ASN A 143 2.77 6.90 -9.09
CA ASN A 143 2.57 6.71 -7.66
C ASN A 143 1.27 5.95 -7.33
N GLU A 144 0.69 5.28 -8.33
CA GLU A 144 -0.49 4.44 -8.18
C GLU A 144 -0.10 2.96 -8.02
N SER A 145 -0.27 2.42 -6.81
CA SER A 145 0.20 1.07 -6.48
C SER A 145 -0.40 -0.04 -7.35
N SER A 146 -1.68 0.08 -7.72
CA SER A 146 -2.41 -0.92 -8.51
C SER A 146 -1.93 -0.96 -9.96
N GLU A 147 -1.54 0.20 -10.51
CA GLU A 147 -0.96 0.29 -11.85
C GLU A 147 0.51 -0.14 -11.84
N ILE A 148 1.27 0.24 -10.81
CA ILE A 148 2.67 -0.18 -10.64
C ILE A 148 2.78 -1.70 -10.63
N ILE A 149 1.94 -2.43 -9.91
CA ILE A 149 2.03 -3.89 -9.96
C ILE A 149 1.67 -4.44 -11.34
N ARG A 150 0.63 -3.90 -11.99
CA ARG A 150 0.15 -4.39 -13.29
C ARG A 150 1.17 -4.15 -14.40
N MET A 151 1.87 -3.01 -14.40
CA MET A 151 2.96 -2.80 -15.35
C MET A 151 4.11 -3.78 -15.14
N LEU A 152 4.40 -4.20 -13.90
CA LEU A 152 5.46 -5.16 -13.60
C LEU A 152 5.10 -6.62 -13.95
N TYR A 153 3.84 -6.93 -14.22
CA TYR A 153 3.45 -8.29 -14.63
C TYR A 153 4.07 -8.71 -15.96
N HIS A 154 4.17 -7.77 -16.92
CA HIS A 154 4.55 -8.12 -18.30
C HIS A 154 5.64 -7.25 -18.93
N SER A 155 5.83 -6.01 -18.46
CA SER A 155 6.71 -5.07 -19.18
C SER A 155 8.16 -5.54 -19.29
N PHE A 156 8.62 -6.33 -18.33
CA PHE A 156 9.98 -6.86 -18.27
C PHE A 156 10.11 -8.32 -18.75
N ASP A 157 9.02 -8.98 -19.16
CA ASP A 157 9.03 -10.43 -19.45
C ASP A 157 10.08 -10.84 -20.48
N HIS A 158 10.32 -10.01 -21.49
CA HIS A 158 11.33 -10.23 -22.53
C HIS A 158 12.79 -10.17 -22.04
N LEU A 159 13.02 -9.64 -20.83
CA LEU A 159 14.33 -9.53 -20.20
C LEU A 159 14.53 -10.54 -19.07
N LEU A 160 13.50 -11.30 -18.71
CA LEU A 160 13.48 -12.19 -17.56
C LEU A 160 13.70 -13.65 -17.96
N PRO A 161 14.32 -14.47 -17.08
CA PRO A 161 14.29 -15.92 -17.22
C PRO A 161 12.86 -16.47 -17.34
N GLU A 162 12.70 -17.53 -18.12
CA GLU A 162 11.39 -18.12 -18.47
C GLU A 162 10.50 -18.40 -17.24
N LYS A 163 11.08 -18.86 -16.13
CA LYS A 163 10.34 -19.13 -14.89
C LYS A 163 9.63 -17.91 -14.30
N TYR A 164 10.20 -16.72 -14.49
CA TYR A 164 9.62 -15.46 -14.00
C TYR A 164 8.72 -14.82 -15.07
N ALA A 165 9.13 -14.90 -16.35
CA ALA A 165 8.34 -14.40 -17.47
C ALA A 165 6.98 -15.11 -17.59
N LYS A 166 6.92 -16.42 -17.34
CA LYS A 166 5.68 -17.20 -17.38
C LYS A 166 4.76 -17.04 -16.17
N LEU A 167 5.20 -16.36 -15.10
CA LEU A 167 4.33 -16.10 -13.96
C LEU A 167 3.29 -15.06 -14.34
N ASP A 168 2.03 -15.49 -14.37
CA ASP A 168 0.88 -14.65 -14.67
C ASP A 168 0.01 -14.48 -13.42
N LEU A 169 -0.06 -13.24 -12.93
CA LEU A 169 -0.83 -12.87 -11.73
C LEU A 169 -2.24 -12.35 -12.07
N LEU A 170 -2.54 -12.15 -13.35
CA LEU A 170 -3.84 -11.70 -13.83
C LEU A 170 -4.24 -12.51 -15.08
N PRO A 171 -4.40 -13.85 -14.94
CA PRO A 171 -4.70 -14.69 -16.08
C PRO A 171 -6.09 -14.39 -16.65
N GLU A 172 -6.19 -14.38 -17.97
CA GLU A 172 -7.37 -13.91 -18.71
C GLU A 172 -8.67 -14.63 -18.30
N ASP A 173 -8.58 -15.93 -17.98
CA ASP A 173 -9.74 -16.74 -17.58
C ASP A 173 -10.27 -16.42 -16.17
N LEU A 174 -9.48 -15.76 -15.32
CA LEU A 174 -9.89 -15.29 -13.99
C LEU A 174 -10.03 -13.77 -13.89
N LYS A 175 -9.56 -13.02 -14.89
CA LYS A 175 -9.45 -11.56 -14.85
C LYS A 175 -10.73 -10.87 -14.38
N SER A 176 -11.88 -11.21 -14.97
CA SER A 176 -13.15 -10.58 -14.57
C SER A 176 -13.52 -10.85 -13.11
N LYS A 177 -13.25 -12.05 -12.59
CA LYS A 177 -13.51 -12.39 -11.19
C LYS A 177 -12.56 -11.64 -10.26
N ILE A 178 -11.29 -11.57 -10.65
CA ILE A 178 -10.26 -10.84 -9.91
C ILE A 178 -10.61 -9.35 -9.83
N GLU A 179 -11.05 -8.74 -10.94
CA GLU A 179 -11.44 -7.34 -10.98
C GLU A 179 -12.67 -7.07 -10.09
N GLU A 180 -13.68 -7.93 -10.13
CA GLU A 180 -14.83 -7.85 -9.24
C GLU A 180 -14.40 -7.96 -7.76
N THR A 181 -13.59 -8.96 -7.42
CA THR A 181 -13.07 -9.15 -6.06
C THR A 181 -12.22 -7.97 -5.60
N ASN A 182 -11.34 -7.45 -6.45
CA ASN A 182 -10.48 -6.32 -6.13
C ASN A 182 -11.26 -5.03 -5.89
N GLU A 183 -12.36 -4.81 -6.63
CA GLU A 183 -13.19 -3.62 -6.48
C GLU A 183 -13.77 -3.52 -5.06
N TRP A 184 -14.52 -4.54 -4.63
CA TRP A 184 -15.15 -4.49 -3.31
C TRP A 184 -14.13 -4.66 -2.17
N THR A 185 -13.11 -5.50 -2.32
CA THR A 185 -12.07 -5.64 -1.27
C THR A 185 -11.24 -4.36 -1.14
N TYR A 186 -11.00 -3.61 -2.23
CA TYR A 186 -10.38 -2.30 -2.15
C TYR A 186 -11.23 -1.33 -1.34
N HIS A 187 -12.52 -1.20 -1.70
CA HIS A 187 -13.39 -0.21 -1.07
C HIS A 187 -13.73 -0.53 0.37
N ASP A 188 -13.99 -1.80 0.68
CA ASP A 188 -14.61 -2.20 1.94
C ASP A 188 -13.64 -2.82 2.94
N ILE A 189 -12.50 -3.33 2.49
CA ILE A 189 -11.47 -3.90 3.36
C ILE A 189 -10.21 -3.04 3.35
N ASN A 190 -9.48 -2.99 2.24
CA ASN A 190 -8.17 -2.35 2.14
C ASN A 190 -8.24 -0.85 2.48
N ASN A 191 -9.26 -0.17 1.95
CA ASN A 191 -9.56 1.21 2.30
C ASN A 191 -10.54 1.32 3.47
N GLY A 192 -11.36 0.29 3.72
CA GLY A 192 -12.32 0.24 4.83
C GLY A 192 -11.68 0.43 6.19
N VAL A 193 -10.54 -0.22 6.45
CA VAL A 193 -9.79 -0.03 7.71
C VAL A 193 -9.35 1.43 7.92
N TYR A 194 -8.98 2.13 6.85
CA TYR A 194 -8.63 3.56 6.92
C TYR A 194 -9.86 4.43 7.10
N LYS A 195 -10.97 4.11 6.42
CA LYS A 195 -12.25 4.81 6.60
C LYS A 195 -12.73 4.74 8.05
N SER A 196 -12.63 3.57 8.67
CA SER A 196 -12.96 3.36 10.07
C SER A 196 -11.96 4.07 10.99
N GLY A 197 -10.66 3.82 10.84
CA GLY A 197 -9.64 4.31 11.77
C GLY A 197 -9.38 5.82 11.73
N PHE A 198 -9.66 6.47 10.61
CA PHE A 198 -9.53 7.93 10.47
C PHE A 198 -10.86 8.68 10.59
N ALA A 199 -11.97 8.00 10.86
CA ALA A 199 -13.23 8.67 11.11
C ALA A 199 -13.12 9.56 12.35
N THR A 200 -13.67 10.78 12.29
CA THR A 200 -13.72 11.70 13.43
C THR A 200 -15.12 11.89 14.00
N THR A 201 -16.09 11.11 13.53
CA THR A 201 -17.47 11.07 14.03
C THR A 201 -17.90 9.62 14.24
N GLU A 202 -18.72 9.37 15.26
CA GLU A 202 -19.26 8.04 15.56
C GLU A 202 -20.06 7.44 14.40
N GLU A 203 -20.84 8.26 13.70
CA GLU A 203 -21.64 7.82 12.56
C GLU A 203 -20.76 7.27 11.42
N ALA A 204 -19.75 8.05 11.00
CA ALA A 204 -18.79 7.61 9.99
C ALA A 204 -18.01 6.37 10.43
N TYR A 205 -17.57 6.31 11.69
CA TYR A 205 -16.88 5.13 12.23
C TYR A 205 -17.79 3.89 12.17
N THR A 206 -18.99 3.98 12.74
CA THR A 206 -19.94 2.87 12.89
C THR A 206 -20.36 2.30 11.54
N LYS A 207 -20.62 3.18 10.57
CA LYS A 207 -20.94 2.79 9.19
C LYS A 207 -19.78 2.00 8.58
N ASN A 208 -18.57 2.56 8.58
CA ASN A 208 -17.42 1.97 7.91
C ASN A 208 -16.95 0.67 8.59
N VAL A 209 -16.97 0.58 9.92
CA VAL A 209 -16.58 -0.63 10.63
C VAL A 209 -17.58 -1.77 10.41
N LYS A 210 -18.89 -1.49 10.36
CA LYS A 210 -19.90 -2.50 10.03
C LYS A 210 -19.74 -3.02 8.60
N THR A 211 -19.51 -2.14 7.63
CA THR A 211 -19.21 -2.53 6.24
C THR A 211 -17.95 -3.40 6.14
N LEU A 212 -16.89 -3.03 6.88
CA LEU A 212 -15.65 -3.81 6.94
C LEU A 212 -15.90 -5.24 7.42
N PHE A 213 -16.56 -5.44 8.56
CA PHE A 213 -16.81 -6.78 9.10
C PHE A 213 -17.73 -7.60 8.21
N ALA A 214 -18.79 -7.01 7.65
CA ALA A 214 -19.65 -7.71 6.69
C ALA A 214 -18.88 -8.16 5.43
N SER A 215 -17.88 -7.38 5.01
CA SER A 215 -17.03 -7.71 3.87
C SER A 215 -15.98 -8.77 4.20
N LEU A 216 -15.51 -8.82 5.46
CA LEU A 216 -14.67 -9.91 5.95
C LEU A 216 -15.45 -11.23 6.01
N ASP A 217 -16.71 -11.20 6.46
CA ASP A 217 -17.60 -12.38 6.43
C ASP A 217 -17.84 -12.87 4.99
N LYS A 218 -18.03 -11.94 4.04
CA LYS A 218 -18.12 -12.26 2.61
C LYS A 218 -16.82 -12.91 2.11
N ALA A 219 -15.65 -12.35 2.44
CA ALA A 219 -14.36 -12.88 2.04
C ALA A 219 -14.15 -14.31 2.56
N GLU A 220 -14.49 -14.55 3.84
CA GLU A 220 -14.42 -15.86 4.46
C GLU A 220 -15.35 -16.87 3.77
N ALA A 221 -16.60 -16.48 3.50
CA ALA A 221 -17.56 -17.34 2.81
C ALA A 221 -17.13 -17.70 1.37
N GLU A 222 -16.50 -16.77 0.66
CA GLU A 222 -15.94 -17.01 -0.69
C GLU A 222 -14.70 -17.91 -0.62
N LEU A 223 -13.79 -17.66 0.34
CA LEU A 223 -12.59 -18.49 0.56
C LEU A 223 -12.95 -19.93 0.95
N ALA A 224 -13.94 -20.11 1.82
CA ALA A 224 -14.42 -21.44 2.24
C ALA A 224 -14.99 -22.27 1.08
N GLN A 225 -15.46 -21.61 0.01
CA GLN A 225 -15.96 -22.24 -1.21
C GLN A 225 -14.89 -22.41 -2.29
N SER A 226 -13.70 -21.85 -2.09
CA SER A 226 -12.63 -21.93 -3.07
C SER A 226 -12.17 -23.39 -3.24
N PRO A 227 -12.01 -23.88 -4.48
CA PRO A 227 -11.56 -25.26 -4.74
C PRO A 227 -10.06 -25.47 -4.46
N GLY A 228 -9.33 -24.45 -4.00
CA GLY A 228 -7.90 -24.51 -3.75
C GLY A 228 -7.42 -23.53 -2.69
N PRO A 229 -6.11 -23.45 -2.44
CA PRO A 229 -5.53 -22.66 -1.35
C PRO A 229 -5.58 -21.13 -1.55
N TYR A 230 -6.07 -20.65 -2.69
CA TYR A 230 -6.13 -19.22 -3.06
C TYR A 230 -7.55 -18.78 -3.35
N TYR A 231 -7.78 -17.48 -3.44
CA TYR A 231 -9.11 -16.87 -3.56
C TYR A 231 -9.94 -17.43 -4.73
N HIS A 232 -9.28 -17.71 -5.85
CA HIS A 232 -9.92 -18.23 -7.07
C HIS A 232 -9.43 -19.63 -7.48
N GLY A 233 -8.97 -20.44 -6.52
CA GLY A 233 -8.61 -21.85 -6.74
C GLY A 233 -7.15 -22.16 -6.43
N ASP A 234 -6.46 -22.79 -7.38
CA ASP A 234 -5.11 -23.35 -7.23
C ASP A 234 -3.97 -22.40 -7.66
N ARG A 235 -4.29 -21.32 -8.38
CA ARG A 235 -3.35 -20.30 -8.83
C ARG A 235 -3.33 -19.08 -7.91
N VAL A 236 -2.12 -18.62 -7.57
CA VAL A 236 -1.93 -17.30 -6.95
C VAL A 236 -2.25 -16.22 -7.96
N THR A 237 -3.09 -15.25 -7.59
CA THR A 237 -3.48 -14.12 -8.42
C THR A 237 -3.17 -12.79 -7.74
N GLU A 238 -3.41 -11.66 -8.41
CA GLU A 238 -3.27 -10.35 -7.79
C GLU A 238 -4.24 -10.14 -6.61
N ALA A 239 -5.42 -10.79 -6.61
CA ALA A 239 -6.37 -10.72 -5.52
C ALA A 239 -5.76 -11.23 -4.19
N ASP A 240 -5.00 -12.33 -4.24
CA ASP A 240 -4.32 -12.90 -3.08
C ASP A 240 -3.18 -12.00 -2.56
N ASN A 241 -2.53 -11.26 -3.46
CA ASN A 241 -1.42 -10.37 -3.12
C ASN A 241 -1.91 -9.01 -2.59
N HIS A 242 -3.13 -8.61 -2.93
CA HIS A 242 -3.81 -7.44 -2.36
C HIS A 242 -4.29 -7.66 -0.94
N TYR A 243 -4.61 -8.91 -0.59
CA TYR A 243 -5.34 -9.27 0.62
C TYR A 243 -4.41 -9.59 1.82
N THR A 244 -3.32 -10.37 1.68
CA THR A 244 -2.79 -11.04 2.90
C THR A 244 -1.30 -11.44 2.94
N LYS A 245 -0.36 -10.57 2.54
CA LYS A 245 1.08 -10.91 2.76
C LYS A 245 1.87 -9.85 3.50
N SER A 246 1.55 -9.65 4.77
CA SER A 246 2.51 -9.09 5.73
C SER A 246 3.28 -10.24 6.43
N HIS A 247 4.59 -10.32 6.17
CA HIS A 247 5.61 -11.06 6.93
C HIS A 247 5.34 -12.56 7.20
N LYS A 248 5.91 -13.48 6.41
CA LYS A 248 5.85 -14.94 6.67
C LYS A 248 6.45 -15.39 8.02
N GLN A 249 7.32 -14.60 8.63
CA GLN A 249 7.83 -14.85 9.98
C GLN A 249 6.81 -14.52 11.10
N ILE A 250 5.79 -13.70 10.80
CA ILE A 250 4.78 -13.22 11.76
C ILE A 250 3.40 -13.81 11.44
N ASN A 251 3.09 -14.02 10.16
CA ASN A 251 1.85 -14.62 9.65
C ASN A 251 2.16 -15.70 8.60
N PRO A 252 2.67 -16.87 9.01
CA PRO A 252 3.12 -17.92 8.10
C PRO A 252 2.01 -18.51 7.22
N HIS A 253 0.74 -18.37 7.63
CA HIS A 253 -0.42 -18.94 6.95
C HIS A 253 -1.20 -17.94 6.10
N SER A 254 -0.76 -16.68 6.01
CA SER A 254 -1.52 -15.60 5.34
C SER A 254 -2.93 -15.44 5.93
N ILE A 255 -3.07 -15.71 7.23
CA ILE A 255 -4.32 -15.57 7.99
C ILE A 255 -4.46 -14.10 8.38
N THR A 256 -5.45 -13.40 7.85
CA THR A 256 -5.84 -12.08 8.35
C THR A 256 -6.28 -12.23 9.81
N PRO A 257 -5.91 -11.33 10.73
CA PRO A 257 -6.44 -11.42 12.09
C PRO A 257 -7.97 -11.44 12.02
N VAL A 258 -8.60 -12.41 12.69
CA VAL A 258 -9.77 -12.06 13.50
C VAL A 258 -9.28 -10.87 14.30
N GLY A 259 -9.91 -9.70 14.12
CA GLY A 259 -9.53 -8.49 14.85
C GLY A 259 -9.38 -8.81 16.34
N PRO A 260 -8.71 -7.96 17.15
CA PRO A 260 -8.77 -8.18 18.60
C PRO A 260 -10.24 -8.45 18.92
N GLU A 261 -10.54 -9.56 19.58
CA GLU A 261 -11.83 -9.69 20.27
C GLU A 261 -11.94 -8.37 21.01
N PRO A 262 -12.83 -7.46 20.56
CA PRO A 262 -12.74 -6.12 21.06
C PRO A 262 -12.93 -6.29 22.56
N ASN A 263 -12.00 -5.80 23.38
CA ASN A 263 -12.23 -5.65 24.82
C ASN A 263 -13.27 -4.54 25.05
N VAL A 264 -14.33 -4.54 24.24
CA VAL A 264 -15.56 -3.83 24.42
C VAL A 264 -16.33 -4.72 25.38
N LEU A 265 -16.33 -4.27 26.63
CA LEU A 265 -17.18 -4.86 27.65
C LEU A 265 -18.63 -4.85 27.15
N PRO A 266 -19.47 -5.82 27.56
CA PRO A 266 -20.91 -5.76 27.33
C PRO A 266 -21.48 -4.39 27.70
N LEU A 267 -22.56 -3.93 27.06
CA LEU A 267 -23.16 -2.60 27.29
C LEU A 267 -23.44 -2.31 28.78
N GLU A 268 -23.65 -3.37 29.56
CA GLU A 268 -23.97 -3.34 30.99
C GLU A 268 -22.72 -3.29 31.90
N GLU A 269 -21.51 -3.41 31.33
CA GLU A 269 -20.25 -3.52 32.06
C GLU A 269 -19.33 -2.33 31.84
N GLU A 270 -18.92 -1.69 32.93
CA GLU A 270 -18.00 -0.53 32.85
C GLU A 270 -16.53 -0.81 33.09
N VAL A 271 -15.67 0.03 32.50
CA VAL A 271 -14.21 -0.10 32.64
C VAL A 271 -13.74 0.15 34.08
N PRO A 272 -12.66 -0.53 34.55
CA PRO A 272 -12.21 -0.45 35.94
C PRO A 272 -11.94 0.97 36.45
N ALA A 273 -11.43 1.85 35.59
CA ALA A 273 -11.16 3.25 35.92
C ALA A 273 -12.45 4.03 36.24
N VAL A 274 -13.54 3.76 35.51
CA VAL A 274 -14.86 4.39 35.73
C VAL A 274 -15.51 3.82 36.99
N LYS A 275 -15.44 2.49 37.20
CA LYS A 275 -15.92 1.85 38.45
C LYS A 275 -15.22 2.42 39.70
N ALA A 276 -13.90 2.62 39.64
CA ALA A 276 -13.15 3.23 40.73
C ALA A 276 -13.54 4.69 40.99
N ALA A 277 -13.82 5.46 39.94
CA ALA A 277 -14.28 6.85 40.05
C ALA A 277 -15.72 6.98 40.60
N LEU A 278 -16.58 5.98 40.35
CA LEU A 278 -17.95 5.94 40.88
C LEU A 278 -18.00 5.48 42.35
N GLN A 279 -17.05 4.66 42.80
CA GLN A 279 -16.94 4.21 44.20
C GLN A 279 -16.30 5.23 45.13
N SER A 280 -15.75 6.32 44.58
CA SER A 280 -15.10 7.41 45.33
C SER A 280 -16.01 8.64 45.51
N LYS A 281 -17.31 8.51 45.22
CA LYS A 281 -18.38 9.43 45.62
C LYS A 281 -19.26 8.78 46.69
#